data_AF-A0A0R3WQ90-F1
#
_entry.id   AF-A0A0R3WQ90-F1
#
_cell.length_a   1.000
_cell.length_b   1.000
_cell.length_c   1.000
_cell.angle_alpha   90.00
_cell.angle_beta   90.00
_cell.angle_gamma   90.00
#
_symmetry.space_group_name_H-M   'P 1'
#
loop_
_entity.id
_entity.type
_entity.pdbx_description
1 polymer ?
#
loop_
_entity_poly.entity_id
_entity_poly.type
_entity_poly.pdbx_seq_one_letter_code
_entity_poly.pdbx_strand_id
1 'polypeptide(L)'
;MVGLTRDDFLTGLHSILHAIDFLHTRASISHNNIDVSSIFVDSKKKWKLGLFEFSCMLDELSQNRLEVLEILKNRPEDRKAVEVSESAGHAYDVYCFSRMVVELIPKLHFEISDFQTVLQRSGLHPSPKQRPTAAHLLKHSVFKSPFAYIVSFLSDYVLKSDTERFRFINEFPNLAQQISEEVLCSSIIPLILAPSVFTDFPAKSLVRHLLTPRKDNEVGLVSEAAFSRLVVPYISRLFRHHELTTRLLLLQHFKAYARLMGHETLKAIVLPEVCMGVYDVNEHLAVASLSCLAHLAQLLGVTCTMGHFQSLGSQMDSRGFLTTSPDPDSPPAYYNLMVAPTKRPITYNIAKRPWRRTQVTLYPDSAPKANRQARAASTETRNDTGRRLCDMAVLSAKYVPATASIKKPGDICPPAAKRQVLTHYPTV
;
A
#
# COMPACT_ATOMS: atom_id res chain seq x y z
N MET A 1 14.90 -10.58 17.60
CA MET A 1 13.79 -10.00 16.80
C MET A 1 14.17 -8.57 16.46
N VAL A 2 14.78 -8.34 15.29
CA VAL A 2 15.01 -6.98 14.78
C VAL A 2 13.88 -6.65 13.81
N GLY A 3 13.18 -5.52 14.03
CA GLY A 3 12.50 -4.81 12.94
C GLY A 3 10.97 -4.87 12.81
N LEU A 4 10.21 -5.46 13.76
CA LEU A 4 8.75 -5.29 13.77
C LEU A 4 8.40 -3.98 14.48
N THR A 5 7.79 -3.03 13.78
CA THR A 5 7.30 -1.78 14.41
C THR A 5 5.89 -1.96 14.97
N ARG A 6 5.45 -1.04 15.83
CA ARG A 6 4.06 -0.98 16.31
C ARG A 6 3.07 -0.88 15.15
N ASP A 7 3.38 -0.10 14.12
CA ASP A 7 2.50 0.10 12.96
C ASP A 7 2.43 -1.16 12.08
N ASP A 8 3.55 -1.86 11.90
CA ASP A 8 3.58 -3.16 11.21
C ASP A 8 2.74 -4.19 11.96
N PHE A 9 2.86 -4.24 13.29
CA PHE A 9 2.07 -5.12 14.13
C PHE A 9 0.57 -4.81 14.03
N LEU A 10 0.17 -3.55 14.18
CA LEU A 10 -1.23 -3.13 14.08
C LEU A 10 -1.83 -3.40 12.70
N THR A 11 -1.05 -3.24 11.64
CA THR A 11 -1.48 -3.53 10.26
C THR A 11 -1.56 -5.02 9.99
N GLY A 12 -0.67 -5.79 10.61
CA GLY A 12 -0.76 -7.24 10.69
C GLY A 12 -2.07 -7.69 11.34
N LEU A 13 -2.36 -7.20 12.54
CA LEU A 13 -3.61 -7.49 13.26
C LEU A 13 -4.85 -7.09 12.47
N HIS A 14 -4.83 -5.92 11.83
CA HIS A 14 -5.91 -5.45 10.97
C HIS A 14 -6.15 -6.41 9.78
N SER A 15 -5.08 -6.90 9.16
CA SER A 15 -5.17 -7.86 8.05
C SER A 15 -5.76 -9.21 8.50
N ILE A 16 -5.36 -9.70 9.67
CA ILE A 16 -5.91 -10.94 10.24
C ILE A 16 -7.37 -10.77 10.63
N LEU A 17 -7.75 -9.64 11.25
CA LEU A 17 -9.16 -9.35 11.55
C LEU A 17 -10.01 -9.26 10.29
N HIS A 18 -9.52 -8.68 9.20
CA HIS A 18 -10.23 -8.69 7.92
C HIS A 18 -10.40 -10.10 7.35
N ALA A 19 -9.38 -10.97 7.47
CA ALA A 19 -9.48 -12.35 7.04
C ALA A 19 -10.54 -13.10 7.87
N ILE A 20 -10.54 -12.94 9.20
CA ILE A 20 -11.55 -13.52 10.09
C ILE A 20 -12.95 -13.01 9.74
N ASP A 21 -13.09 -11.69 9.53
CA ASP A 21 -14.37 -11.09 9.15
C ASP A 21 -14.90 -11.63 7.82
N PHE A 22 -14.02 -11.81 6.83
CA PHE A 22 -14.38 -12.44 5.56
C PHE A 22 -14.85 -13.89 5.76
N LEU A 23 -14.11 -14.69 6.54
CA LEU A 23 -14.49 -16.08 6.82
C LEU A 23 -15.85 -16.17 7.49
N HIS A 24 -16.12 -15.32 8.48
CA HIS A 24 -17.39 -15.34 9.21
C HIS A 24 -18.56 -14.80 8.38
N THR A 25 -18.38 -13.68 7.68
CA THR A 25 -19.50 -12.94 7.05
C THR A 25 -19.75 -13.33 5.60
N ARG A 26 -18.73 -13.81 4.87
CA ARG A 26 -18.83 -14.16 3.45
C ARG A 26 -18.76 -15.65 3.20
N ALA A 27 -17.96 -16.38 3.97
CA ALA A 27 -17.77 -17.81 3.79
C ALA A 27 -18.58 -18.68 4.76
N SER A 28 -19.10 -18.11 5.85
CA SER A 28 -19.74 -18.85 6.95
C SER A 28 -18.86 -19.95 7.55
N ILE A 29 -17.55 -19.72 7.61
CA ILE A 29 -16.53 -20.67 8.08
C ILE A 29 -15.89 -20.16 9.37
N SER A 30 -15.68 -21.05 10.34
CA SER A 30 -14.75 -20.81 11.46
C SER A 30 -13.36 -21.37 11.14
N HIS A 31 -12.32 -20.61 11.45
CA HIS A 31 -10.93 -21.00 11.20
C HIS A 31 -10.43 -22.05 12.19
N ASN A 32 -10.83 -21.92 13.47
CA ASN A 32 -10.52 -22.79 14.59
C ASN A 32 -9.04 -22.86 15.04
N ASN A 33 -8.11 -22.37 14.22
CA ASN A 33 -6.67 -22.41 14.49
C ASN A 33 -6.01 -21.02 14.59
N ILE A 34 -6.74 -19.97 15.00
CA ILE A 34 -6.15 -18.62 15.10
C ILE A 34 -5.07 -18.60 16.21
N ASP A 35 -3.81 -18.52 15.81
CA ASP A 35 -2.64 -18.35 16.67
C ASP A 35 -1.43 -17.82 15.86
N VAL A 36 -0.28 -17.60 16.51
CA VAL A 36 0.95 -17.15 15.84
C VAL A 36 1.39 -18.13 14.74
N SER A 37 1.19 -19.44 14.93
CA SER A 37 1.51 -20.47 13.94
C SER A 37 0.70 -20.38 12.65
N SER A 38 -0.53 -19.83 12.72
CA SER A 38 -1.41 -19.66 11.56
C SER A 38 -1.17 -18.36 10.78
N ILE A 39 -0.20 -17.53 11.21
CA ILE A 39 0.10 -16.24 10.60
C ILE A 39 1.39 -16.32 9.80
N PHE A 40 1.29 -16.04 8.50
CA PHE A 40 2.41 -16.00 7.58
C PHE A 40 2.67 -14.58 7.11
N VAL A 41 3.92 -14.26 6.80
CA VAL A 41 4.33 -12.95 6.27
C VAL A 41 4.89 -13.14 4.86
N ASP A 42 4.28 -12.47 3.87
CA ASP A 42 4.73 -12.57 2.48
C ASP A 42 5.99 -11.72 2.21
N SER A 43 6.54 -11.82 0.98
CA SER A 43 7.71 -11.05 0.55
C SER A 43 7.49 -9.53 0.55
N LYS A 44 6.25 -9.07 0.68
CA LYS A 44 5.84 -7.66 0.79
C LYS A 44 5.51 -7.28 2.24
N LYS A 45 5.91 -8.10 3.22
CA LYS A 45 5.66 -7.91 4.66
C LYS A 45 4.17 -7.90 5.05
N LYS A 46 3.27 -8.42 4.22
CA LYS A 46 1.84 -8.49 4.55
C LYS A 46 1.53 -9.78 5.29
N TRP A 47 0.74 -9.65 6.36
CA TRP A 47 0.28 -10.80 7.14
C TRP A 47 -0.85 -11.53 6.42
N LYS A 48 -0.80 -12.86 6.43
CA LYS A 48 -1.75 -13.76 5.79
C LYS A 48 -2.15 -14.84 6.78
N LEU A 49 -3.45 -15.13 6.84
CA LEU A 49 -3.98 -16.24 7.61
C LEU A 49 -3.84 -17.53 6.79
N GLY A 50 -3.30 -18.59 7.39
CA GLY A 50 -3.14 -19.93 6.82
C GLY A 50 -3.45 -21.01 7.86
N LEU A 51 -3.18 -22.28 7.54
CA LEU A 51 -3.47 -23.45 8.39
C LEU A 51 -4.98 -23.69 8.64
N PHE A 52 -5.69 -24.00 7.55
CA PHE A 52 -7.14 -24.24 7.53
C PHE A 52 -7.56 -25.69 7.84
N GLU A 53 -6.64 -26.56 8.26
CA GLU A 53 -6.91 -27.98 8.53
C GLU A 53 -8.01 -28.24 9.56
N PHE A 54 -8.27 -27.27 10.45
CA PHE A 54 -9.31 -27.36 11.48
C PHE A 54 -10.55 -26.55 11.15
N SER A 55 -10.62 -25.90 9.98
CA SER A 55 -11.78 -25.10 9.61
C SER A 55 -13.05 -25.94 9.46
N CYS A 56 -14.20 -25.34 9.74
CA CYS A 56 -15.52 -25.95 9.55
C CYS A 56 -16.58 -24.87 9.31
N MET A 57 -17.79 -25.28 8.90
CA MET A 57 -18.90 -24.33 8.85
C MET A 57 -19.27 -23.86 10.26
N LEU A 58 -19.81 -22.64 10.38
CA LEU A 58 -20.16 -22.06 11.68
C LEU A 58 -21.24 -22.85 12.42
N ASP A 59 -22.15 -23.50 11.69
CA ASP A 59 -23.21 -24.36 12.24
C ASP A 59 -22.72 -25.76 12.64
N GLU A 60 -21.53 -26.17 12.21
CA GLU A 60 -20.87 -27.41 12.62
C GLU A 60 -20.08 -27.27 13.93
N LEU A 61 -19.98 -26.07 14.49
CA LEU A 61 -19.30 -25.83 15.76
C LEU A 61 -20.04 -26.53 16.91
N SER A 62 -19.30 -27.31 17.69
CA SER A 62 -19.80 -27.98 18.88
C SER A 62 -18.80 -27.87 20.02
N GLN A 63 -19.30 -27.93 21.25
CA GLN A 63 -18.46 -27.84 22.45
C GLN A 63 -17.36 -28.92 22.45
N ASN A 64 -17.71 -30.17 22.12
CA ASN A 64 -16.74 -31.26 22.03
C ASN A 64 -15.62 -30.97 21.01
N ARG A 65 -15.96 -30.38 19.85
CA ARG A 65 -14.96 -29.99 18.86
C ARG A 65 -14.00 -28.94 19.43
N LEU A 66 -14.52 -27.91 20.11
CA LEU A 66 -13.70 -26.86 20.71
C LEU A 66 -12.81 -27.41 21.83
N GLU A 67 -13.31 -28.34 22.65
CA GLU A 67 -12.53 -29.02 23.69
C GLU A 67 -11.34 -29.79 23.09
N VAL A 68 -11.55 -30.56 22.02
CA VAL A 68 -10.47 -31.26 21.31
C VAL A 68 -9.44 -30.27 20.76
N LEU A 69 -9.89 -29.15 20.17
CA LEU A 69 -8.98 -28.14 19.63
C LEU A 69 -8.14 -27.48 20.72
N GLU A 70 -8.72 -27.19 21.89
CA GLU A 70 -7.96 -26.62 23.01
C GLU A 70 -6.99 -27.63 23.64
N ILE A 71 -7.32 -28.92 23.64
CA ILE A 71 -6.34 -29.98 23.98
C ILE A 71 -5.16 -29.97 23.00
N LEU A 72 -5.42 -29.91 21.69
CA LEU A 72 -4.36 -29.85 20.67
C LEU A 72 -3.49 -28.59 20.78
N LYS A 73 -4.05 -27.48 21.31
CA LYS A 73 -3.33 -26.24 21.62
C LYS A 73 -2.60 -26.27 22.97
N ASN A 74 -2.63 -27.39 23.69
CA ASN A 74 -2.11 -27.55 25.05
C ASN A 74 -2.73 -26.58 26.07
N ARG A 75 -4.05 -26.37 25.98
CA ARG A 75 -4.84 -25.49 26.87
C ARG A 75 -6.16 -26.13 27.33
N PRO A 76 -6.18 -27.39 27.78
CA PRO A 76 -7.41 -28.09 28.15
C PRO A 76 -8.19 -27.41 29.29
N GLU A 77 -7.54 -26.57 30.10
CA GLU A 77 -8.14 -25.85 31.21
C GLU A 77 -8.90 -24.57 30.84
N ASP A 78 -8.80 -24.10 29.59
CA ASP A 78 -9.43 -22.85 29.14
C ASP A 78 -10.93 -23.03 28.84
N ARG A 79 -11.71 -23.29 29.90
CA ARG A 79 -13.17 -23.54 29.82
C ARG A 79 -13.97 -22.38 29.22
N LYS A 80 -13.41 -21.17 29.18
CA LYS A 80 -14.07 -20.02 28.56
C LYS A 80 -14.07 -20.17 27.04
N ALA A 81 -13.02 -20.73 26.46
CA ALA A 81 -12.89 -20.87 25.01
C ALA A 81 -13.97 -21.76 24.41
N VAL A 82 -14.37 -22.82 25.12
CA VAL A 82 -15.15 -23.95 24.57
C VAL A 82 -16.67 -23.77 24.64
N GLU A 83 -17.18 -22.71 25.29
CA GLU A 83 -18.62 -22.43 25.30
C GLU A 83 -19.09 -22.07 23.88
N VAL A 84 -20.13 -22.77 23.40
CA VAL A 84 -20.73 -22.54 22.08
C VAL A 84 -22.08 -21.85 22.22
N SER A 85 -22.38 -20.97 21.27
CA SER A 85 -23.70 -20.34 21.15
C SER A 85 -24.08 -20.29 19.66
N GLU A 86 -25.23 -20.85 19.32
CA GLU A 86 -25.76 -20.85 17.94
C GLU A 86 -25.82 -19.45 17.32
N SER A 87 -26.16 -18.44 18.11
CA SER A 87 -26.22 -17.05 17.64
C SER A 87 -24.87 -16.31 17.62
N ALA A 88 -23.75 -16.99 17.90
CA ALA A 88 -22.43 -16.38 18.06
C ALA A 88 -21.30 -17.29 17.54
N GLY A 89 -21.44 -17.82 16.32
CA GLY A 89 -20.41 -18.69 15.70
C GLY A 89 -19.03 -18.03 15.56
N HIS A 90 -18.96 -16.69 15.51
CA HIS A 90 -17.70 -15.94 15.44
C HIS A 90 -16.85 -16.03 16.73
N ALA A 91 -17.47 -16.43 17.84
CA ALA A 91 -16.95 -16.18 19.18
C ALA A 91 -15.66 -16.95 19.50
N TYR A 92 -15.45 -18.14 18.94
CA TYR A 92 -14.26 -18.94 19.23
C TYR A 92 -13.01 -18.37 18.54
N ASP A 93 -13.11 -18.01 17.26
CA ASP A 93 -11.99 -17.40 16.52
C ASP A 93 -11.62 -16.02 17.11
N VAL A 94 -12.60 -15.20 17.50
CA VAL A 94 -12.33 -13.91 18.17
C VAL A 94 -11.70 -14.11 19.54
N TYR A 95 -12.10 -15.14 20.29
CA TYR A 95 -11.46 -15.48 21.56
C TYR A 95 -9.99 -15.86 21.36
N CYS A 96 -9.72 -16.75 20.39
CA CYS A 96 -8.37 -17.16 20.03
C CYS A 96 -7.50 -15.99 19.56
N PHE A 97 -8.04 -15.11 18.71
CA PHE A 97 -7.38 -13.86 18.29
C PHE A 97 -7.04 -12.98 19.51
N SER A 98 -8.02 -12.77 20.39
CA SER A 98 -7.86 -11.91 21.57
C SER A 98 -6.79 -12.46 22.50
N ARG A 99 -6.78 -13.78 22.72
CA ARG A 99 -5.79 -14.50 23.54
C ARG A 99 -4.39 -14.34 22.97
N MET A 100 -4.23 -14.64 21.68
CA MET A 100 -2.95 -14.51 20.97
C MET A 100 -2.38 -13.09 21.09
N VAL A 101 -3.20 -12.06 20.84
CA VAL A 101 -2.73 -10.66 20.91
C VAL A 101 -2.36 -10.27 22.34
N VAL A 102 -3.18 -10.61 23.34
CA VAL A 102 -2.91 -10.29 24.75
C VAL A 102 -1.60 -10.94 25.23
N GLU A 103 -1.28 -12.14 24.76
CA GLU A 103 -0.04 -12.84 25.11
C GLU A 103 1.21 -12.30 24.38
N LEU A 104 1.02 -11.69 23.21
CA LEU A 104 2.12 -11.10 22.44
C LEU A 104 2.52 -9.71 22.96
N ILE A 105 1.56 -8.91 23.44
CA ILE A 105 1.82 -7.52 23.85
C ILE A 105 2.97 -7.38 24.85
N PRO A 106 3.03 -8.16 25.96
CA PRO A 106 4.13 -8.05 26.93
C PRO A 106 5.50 -8.38 26.33
N LYS A 107 5.56 -9.23 25.29
CA LYS A 107 6.81 -9.61 24.63
C LYS A 107 7.31 -8.52 23.69
N LEU A 108 6.39 -7.78 23.08
CA LEU A 108 6.68 -6.78 22.05
C LEU A 108 6.86 -5.36 22.60
N HIS A 109 6.40 -5.09 23.83
CA HIS A 109 6.51 -3.79 24.49
C HIS A 109 5.86 -2.64 23.67
N PHE A 110 4.77 -2.93 22.96
CA PHE A 110 4.01 -1.93 22.20
C PHE A 110 2.89 -1.30 23.03
N GLU A 111 2.80 0.03 23.01
CA GLU A 111 1.75 0.80 23.68
C GLU A 111 0.41 0.70 22.93
N ILE A 112 -0.39 -0.32 23.26
CA ILE A 112 -1.76 -0.53 22.72
C ILE A 112 -2.76 -0.89 23.84
N SER A 113 -2.57 -0.29 25.01
CA SER A 113 -3.29 -0.56 26.27
C SER A 113 -4.81 -0.50 26.17
N ASP A 114 -5.36 0.48 25.45
CA ASP A 114 -6.82 0.59 25.25
C ASP A 114 -7.38 -0.63 24.49
N PHE A 115 -6.71 -1.01 23.40
CA PHE A 115 -7.13 -2.18 22.61
C PHE A 115 -6.93 -3.48 23.39
N GLN A 116 -5.81 -3.59 24.12
CA GLN A 116 -5.56 -4.73 25.02
C GLN A 116 -6.69 -4.87 26.05
N THR A 117 -7.15 -3.77 26.63
CA THR A 117 -8.24 -3.77 27.61
C THR A 117 -9.55 -4.27 26.98
N VAL A 118 -9.86 -3.83 25.76
CA VAL A 118 -11.03 -4.30 25.00
C VAL A 118 -10.94 -5.80 24.73
N LEU A 119 -9.78 -6.29 24.30
CA LEU A 119 -9.56 -7.73 24.06
C LEU A 119 -9.67 -8.53 25.37
N GLN A 120 -9.12 -8.05 26.47
CA GLN A 120 -9.18 -8.73 27.77
C GLN A 120 -10.60 -8.78 28.35
N ARG A 121 -11.37 -7.70 28.23
CA ARG A 121 -12.71 -7.63 28.82
C ARG A 121 -13.79 -8.23 27.94
N SER A 122 -13.78 -7.88 26.66
CA SER A 122 -14.84 -8.25 25.71
C SER A 122 -14.43 -9.43 24.83
N GLY A 123 -13.21 -9.43 24.31
CA GLY A 123 -12.70 -10.50 23.44
C GLY A 123 -12.54 -11.84 24.16
N LEU A 124 -12.04 -11.81 25.40
CA LEU A 124 -11.86 -12.96 26.30
C LEU A 124 -13.04 -13.17 27.25
N HIS A 125 -14.20 -12.57 26.95
CA HIS A 125 -15.38 -12.71 27.81
C HIS A 125 -15.84 -14.19 27.88
N PRO A 126 -16.20 -14.71 29.06
CA PRO A 126 -16.65 -16.11 29.19
C PRO A 126 -17.83 -16.43 28.27
N SER A 127 -18.88 -15.61 28.29
CA SER A 127 -20.05 -15.80 27.41
C SER A 127 -19.74 -15.45 25.95
N PRO A 128 -19.95 -16.37 24.99
CA PRO A 128 -19.74 -16.16 23.55
C PRO A 128 -20.50 -14.97 22.96
N LYS A 129 -21.73 -14.73 23.42
CA LYS A 129 -22.61 -13.67 22.89
C LYS A 129 -22.12 -12.25 23.21
N GLN A 130 -21.27 -12.12 24.24
CA GLN A 130 -20.69 -10.83 24.63
C GLN A 130 -19.37 -10.54 23.91
N ARG A 131 -18.83 -11.53 23.17
CA ARG A 131 -17.61 -11.33 22.39
C ARG A 131 -17.92 -10.53 21.13
N PRO A 132 -17.14 -9.49 20.82
CA PRO A 132 -17.34 -8.70 19.61
C PRO A 132 -17.09 -9.56 18.36
N THR A 133 -17.62 -9.14 17.22
CA THR A 133 -17.23 -9.70 15.92
C THR A 133 -15.91 -9.10 15.45
N ALA A 134 -15.24 -9.73 14.47
CA ALA A 134 -14.06 -9.16 13.83
C ALA A 134 -14.35 -7.77 13.20
N ALA A 135 -15.46 -7.62 12.48
CA ALA A 135 -15.95 -6.32 12.01
C ALA A 135 -16.13 -5.26 13.11
N HIS A 136 -16.53 -5.65 14.33
CA HIS A 136 -16.59 -4.72 15.45
C HIS A 136 -15.20 -4.29 15.91
N LEU A 137 -14.27 -5.24 16.09
CA LEU A 137 -12.89 -4.94 16.50
C LEU A 137 -12.17 -4.03 15.49
N LEU A 138 -12.38 -4.22 14.19
CA LEU A 138 -11.83 -3.37 13.12
C LEU A 138 -12.21 -1.88 13.26
N LYS A 139 -13.31 -1.56 13.95
CA LYS A 139 -13.75 -0.16 14.18
C LYS A 139 -13.02 0.54 15.32
N HIS A 140 -12.19 -0.18 16.08
CA HIS A 140 -11.44 0.37 17.21
C HIS A 140 -10.47 1.49 16.77
N SER A 141 -10.26 2.49 17.63
CA SER A 141 -9.43 3.68 17.33
C SER A 141 -7.97 3.34 17.00
N VAL A 142 -7.45 2.24 17.55
CA VAL A 142 -6.09 1.75 17.29
C VAL A 142 -5.82 1.48 15.80
N PHE A 143 -6.86 1.14 15.03
CA PHE A 143 -6.78 0.90 13.58
C PHE A 143 -7.05 2.15 12.73
N LYS A 144 -7.30 3.30 13.37
CA LYS A 144 -7.57 4.57 12.69
C LYS A 144 -6.34 5.47 12.63
N SER A 145 -5.14 4.89 12.60
CA SER A 145 -3.90 5.65 12.47
C SER A 145 -3.76 6.21 11.05
N PRO A 146 -3.02 7.33 10.87
CA PRO A 146 -2.67 7.83 9.53
C PRO A 146 -2.05 6.75 8.65
N PHE A 147 -1.22 5.88 9.22
CA PHE A 147 -0.63 4.74 8.53
C PHE A 147 -1.69 3.78 7.96
N ALA A 148 -2.60 3.32 8.81
CA ALA A 148 -3.66 2.38 8.41
C ALA A 148 -4.57 2.99 7.34
N TYR A 149 -4.95 4.26 7.49
CA TYR A 149 -5.74 5.00 6.50
C TYR A 149 -5.03 5.08 5.15
N ILE A 150 -3.75 5.47 5.13
CA ILE A 150 -2.96 5.58 3.90
C ILE A 150 -2.84 4.23 3.20
N VAL A 151 -2.45 3.17 3.93
CA VAL A 151 -2.25 1.84 3.35
C VAL A 151 -3.56 1.27 2.79
N SER A 152 -4.67 1.45 3.50
CA SER A 152 -6.00 1.05 3.03
C SER A 152 -6.39 1.82 1.76
N PHE A 153 -6.24 3.15 1.75
CA PHE A 153 -6.59 3.97 0.59
C PHE A 153 -5.77 3.58 -0.64
N LEU A 154 -4.45 3.40 -0.49
CA LEU A 154 -3.58 3.03 -1.59
C LEU A 154 -3.83 1.60 -2.10
N SER A 155 -4.25 0.68 -1.23
CA SER A 155 -4.61 -0.68 -1.64
C SER A 155 -5.86 -0.71 -2.52
N ASP A 156 -6.80 0.21 -2.27
CA ASP A 156 -8.06 0.33 -3.00
C ASP A 156 -8.02 1.43 -4.07
N TYR A 157 -6.85 2.01 -4.37
CA TYR A 157 -6.72 3.27 -5.14
C TYR A 157 -7.47 3.25 -6.49
N VAL A 158 -7.38 2.13 -7.21
CA VAL A 158 -8.02 1.95 -8.53
C VAL A 158 -9.55 1.91 -8.44
N LEU A 159 -10.10 1.55 -7.28
CA LEU A 159 -11.53 1.51 -7.00
C LEU A 159 -12.10 2.87 -6.55
N LYS A 160 -11.23 3.82 -6.18
CA LYS A 160 -11.65 5.15 -5.72
C LYS A 160 -12.06 6.05 -6.90
N SER A 161 -12.99 6.97 -6.65
CA SER A 161 -13.32 8.04 -7.57
C SER A 161 -12.20 9.08 -7.67
N ASP A 162 -12.17 9.86 -8.75
CA ASP A 162 -11.15 10.90 -8.90
C ASP A 162 -11.26 11.98 -7.81
N THR A 163 -12.48 12.31 -7.36
CA THR A 163 -12.73 13.22 -6.23
C THR A 163 -12.08 12.72 -4.94
N GLU A 164 -12.24 11.43 -4.62
CA GLU A 164 -11.60 10.81 -3.46
C GLU A 164 -10.07 10.82 -3.60
N ARG A 165 -9.55 10.49 -4.79
CA ARG A 165 -8.10 10.50 -5.06
C ARG A 165 -7.50 11.90 -4.88
N PHE A 166 -8.12 12.95 -5.43
CA PHE A 166 -7.63 14.32 -5.25
C PHE A 166 -7.64 14.74 -3.79
N ARG A 167 -8.72 14.43 -3.05
CA ARG A 167 -8.81 14.73 -1.61
C ARG A 167 -7.67 14.06 -0.85
N PHE A 168 -7.49 12.75 -1.06
CA PHE A 168 -6.43 11.99 -0.43
C PHE A 168 -5.05 12.55 -0.74
N ILE A 169 -4.76 12.86 -2.01
CA ILE A 169 -3.46 13.40 -2.43
C ILE A 169 -3.17 14.75 -1.77
N ASN A 170 -4.18 15.62 -1.62
CA ASN A 170 -4.02 16.91 -0.95
C ASN A 170 -3.81 16.77 0.56
N GLU A 171 -4.42 15.75 1.18
CA GLU A 171 -4.28 15.46 2.62
C GLU A 171 -2.97 14.73 2.95
N PHE A 172 -2.44 13.96 1.99
CA PHE A 172 -1.33 13.04 2.20
C PHE A 172 -0.09 13.65 2.88
N PRO A 173 0.41 14.85 2.51
CA PRO A 173 1.58 15.42 3.17
C PRO A 173 1.40 15.60 4.69
N ASN A 174 0.19 15.97 5.14
CA ASN A 174 -0.11 16.15 6.57
C ASN A 174 -0.21 14.82 7.31
N LEU A 175 -0.74 13.78 6.64
CA LEU A 175 -0.79 12.43 7.19
C LEU A 175 0.61 11.82 7.27
N ALA A 176 1.44 12.04 6.24
CA ALA A 176 2.80 11.51 6.17
C ALA A 176 3.72 12.08 7.27
N GLN A 177 3.52 13.34 7.68
CA GLN A 177 4.25 13.95 8.80
C GLN A 177 4.02 13.23 10.15
N GLN A 178 2.93 12.48 10.29
CA GLN A 178 2.59 11.73 11.50
C GLN A 178 3.16 10.31 11.49
N ILE A 179 3.92 9.94 10.45
CA ILE A 179 4.48 8.61 10.25
C ILE A 179 6.01 8.72 10.27
N SER A 180 6.69 7.77 10.92
CA SER A 180 8.15 7.74 10.92
C SER A 180 8.71 7.58 9.50
N GLU A 181 9.86 8.20 9.22
CA GLU A 181 10.47 8.15 7.88
C GLU A 181 10.79 6.71 7.44
N GLU A 182 11.17 5.85 8.38
CA GLU A 182 11.44 4.43 8.10
C GLU A 182 10.19 3.73 7.55
N VAL A 183 9.07 3.87 8.25
CA VAL A 183 7.79 3.23 7.90
C VAL A 183 7.21 3.86 6.63
N LEU A 184 7.28 5.18 6.50
CA LEU A 184 6.83 5.89 5.30
C LEU A 184 7.58 5.37 4.07
N CYS A 185 8.91 5.28 4.14
CA CYS A 185 9.73 4.82 3.02
C CYS A 185 9.63 3.32 2.75
N SER A 186 9.54 2.47 3.78
CA SER A 186 9.53 1.02 3.60
C SER A 186 8.18 0.46 3.20
N SER A 187 7.08 1.10 3.63
CA SER A 187 5.75 0.50 3.58
C SER A 187 4.75 1.31 2.75
N ILE A 188 4.90 2.64 2.67
CA ILE A 188 3.95 3.52 1.95
C ILE A 188 4.49 3.96 0.59
N ILE A 189 5.71 4.51 0.52
CA ILE A 189 6.30 4.99 -0.73
C ILE A 189 6.27 3.92 -1.85
N PRO A 190 6.54 2.61 -1.58
CA PRO A 190 6.48 1.59 -2.63
C PRO A 190 5.08 1.42 -3.24
N LEU A 191 4.01 1.67 -2.46
CA LEU A 191 2.64 1.63 -2.95
C LEU A 191 2.34 2.83 -3.85
N ILE A 192 2.90 3.99 -3.54
CA ILE A 192 2.72 5.22 -4.34
C ILE A 192 3.54 5.17 -5.63
N LEU A 193 4.73 4.59 -5.59
CA LEU A 193 5.60 4.40 -6.76
C LEU A 193 5.11 3.28 -7.70
N ALA A 194 4.05 2.55 -7.34
CA ALA A 194 3.40 1.64 -8.26
C ALA A 194 2.85 2.42 -9.48
N PRO A 195 3.03 1.94 -10.73
CA PRO A 195 2.63 2.68 -11.93
C PRO A 195 1.16 3.13 -11.93
N SER A 196 0.26 2.34 -11.34
CA SER A 196 -1.17 2.64 -11.21
C SER A 196 -1.49 3.87 -10.36
N VAL A 197 -0.54 4.31 -9.50
CA VAL A 197 -0.68 5.51 -8.67
C VAL A 197 0.28 6.59 -9.17
N PHE A 198 1.57 6.27 -9.34
CA PHE A 198 2.63 7.22 -9.67
C PHE A 198 2.38 7.99 -10.97
N THR A 199 1.81 7.30 -11.97
CA THR A 199 1.53 7.88 -13.29
C THR A 199 0.10 8.41 -13.44
N ASP A 200 -0.70 8.31 -12.37
CA ASP A 200 -2.09 8.78 -12.38
C ASP A 200 -2.14 10.30 -12.27
N PHE A 201 -3.11 10.91 -12.97
CA PHE A 201 -3.24 12.36 -13.03
C PHE A 201 -3.46 13.02 -11.66
N PRO A 202 -4.31 12.48 -10.76
CA PRO A 202 -4.47 13.03 -9.41
C PRO A 202 -3.19 13.02 -8.58
N ALA A 203 -2.28 12.08 -8.82
CA ALA A 203 -1.03 11.96 -8.08
C ALA A 203 0.05 12.97 -8.51
N LYS A 204 -0.17 13.73 -9.60
CA LYS A 204 0.85 14.65 -10.16
C LYS A 204 1.38 15.66 -9.14
N SER A 205 0.54 16.20 -8.26
CA SER A 205 0.96 17.13 -7.21
C SER A 205 1.78 16.44 -6.10
N LEU A 206 1.57 15.14 -5.89
CA LEU A 206 2.33 14.34 -4.92
C LEU A 206 3.74 14.01 -5.42
N VAL A 207 3.94 13.87 -6.74
CA VAL A 207 5.25 13.54 -7.33
C VAL A 207 6.36 14.48 -6.85
N ARG A 208 6.10 15.79 -6.77
CA ARG A 208 7.11 16.74 -6.27
C ARG A 208 7.49 16.44 -4.81
N HIS A 209 6.53 16.08 -3.96
CA HIS A 209 6.77 15.82 -2.54
C HIS A 209 7.55 14.50 -2.35
N LEU A 210 7.35 13.53 -3.27
CA LEU A 210 8.05 12.25 -3.28
C LEU A 210 9.47 12.33 -3.83
N LEU A 211 9.71 13.14 -4.86
CA LEU A 211 11.00 13.21 -5.57
C LEU A 211 11.88 14.37 -5.11
N THR A 212 11.40 15.25 -4.25
CA THR A 212 12.21 16.28 -3.60
C THR A 212 12.53 15.82 -2.17
N PRO A 213 13.81 15.66 -1.80
CA PRO A 213 14.18 15.41 -0.40
C PRO A 213 13.91 16.66 0.45
N ARG A 214 13.49 16.46 1.71
CA ARG A 214 13.22 17.55 2.64
C ARG A 214 14.54 18.19 3.08
N LYS A 215 14.71 19.46 2.72
CA LYS A 215 15.81 20.33 3.15
C LYS A 215 15.27 21.75 3.29
N ASP A 216 15.52 22.41 4.41
CA ASP A 216 15.09 23.79 4.65
C ASP A 216 13.58 24.00 4.36
N ASN A 217 13.24 24.87 3.41
CA ASN A 217 11.86 25.20 3.00
C ASN A 217 11.31 24.29 1.88
N GLU A 218 12.01 23.22 1.52
CA GLU A 218 11.56 22.31 0.47
C GLU A 218 10.36 21.44 0.90
N VAL A 219 9.55 21.10 -0.08
CA VAL A 219 8.26 20.39 0.08
C VAL A 219 8.40 18.88 0.31
N GLY A 220 9.62 18.40 0.52
CA GLY A 220 9.92 16.97 0.61
C GLY A 220 9.29 16.28 1.80
N LEU A 221 8.94 15.00 1.63
CA LEU A 221 8.32 14.20 2.69
C LEU A 221 9.32 13.63 3.70
N VAL A 222 10.57 13.42 3.29
CA VAL A 222 11.60 12.72 4.08
C VAL A 222 12.93 13.44 4.00
N SER A 223 13.73 13.37 5.08
CA SER A 223 15.07 13.95 5.14
C SER A 223 15.99 13.45 4.02
N GLU A 224 17.03 14.22 3.66
CA GLU A 224 18.02 13.80 2.65
C GLU A 224 18.67 12.44 2.99
N ALA A 225 18.96 12.21 4.27
CA ALA A 225 19.57 10.97 4.74
C ALA A 225 18.63 9.76 4.53
N ALA A 226 17.36 9.89 4.92
CA ALA A 226 16.36 8.86 4.68
C ALA A 226 16.06 8.69 3.19
N PHE A 227 16.02 9.78 2.42
CA PHE A 227 15.82 9.73 0.97
C PHE A 227 16.93 8.92 0.29
N SER A 228 18.19 9.24 0.58
CA SER A 228 19.35 8.55 0.01
C SER A 228 19.37 7.06 0.39
N ARG A 229 19.10 6.74 1.66
CA ARG A 229 19.15 5.35 2.14
C ARG A 229 17.95 4.51 1.68
N LEU A 230 16.74 5.07 1.73
CA LEU A 230 15.50 4.31 1.62
C LEU A 230 14.73 4.55 0.32
N VAL A 231 14.79 5.75 -0.27
CA VAL A 231 14.01 6.10 -1.48
C VAL A 231 14.80 5.88 -2.78
N VAL A 232 16.08 6.23 -2.81
CA VAL A 232 16.96 6.04 -3.97
C VAL A 232 16.95 4.60 -4.52
N PRO A 233 16.92 3.52 -3.71
CA PRO A 233 16.82 2.16 -4.24
C PRO A 233 15.54 1.90 -5.05
N TYR A 234 14.42 2.56 -4.72
CA TYR A 234 13.20 2.49 -5.52
C TYR A 234 13.33 3.30 -6.81
N ILE A 235 13.81 4.55 -6.73
CA ILE A 235 14.03 5.41 -7.91
C ILE A 235 14.98 4.75 -8.91
N SER A 236 16.07 4.14 -8.43
CA SER A 236 17.04 3.43 -9.27
C SER A 236 16.40 2.27 -10.04
N ARG A 237 15.42 1.57 -9.44
CA ARG A 237 14.63 0.55 -10.13
C ARG A 237 13.66 1.17 -11.13
N LEU A 238 13.03 2.30 -10.80
CA LEU A 238 12.16 3.04 -11.74
C LEU A 238 12.90 3.49 -13.00
N PHE A 239 14.18 3.89 -12.90
CA PHE A 239 14.98 4.17 -14.10
C PHE A 239 15.12 2.97 -15.02
N ARG A 240 15.12 1.73 -14.52
CA ARG A 240 15.18 0.52 -15.35
C ARG A 240 13.83 0.12 -15.95
N HIS A 241 12.75 0.79 -15.58
CA HIS A 241 11.44 0.57 -16.18
C HIS A 241 11.28 1.47 -17.41
N HIS A 242 11.08 0.87 -18.57
CA HIS A 242 10.90 1.58 -19.84
C HIS A 242 9.44 1.97 -20.03
N GLU A 243 8.95 2.91 -19.20
CA GLU A 243 7.60 3.46 -19.29
C GLU A 243 7.67 4.99 -19.39
N LEU A 244 6.99 5.56 -20.40
CA LEU A 244 7.16 6.97 -20.79
C LEU A 244 6.84 7.93 -19.66
N THR A 245 5.68 7.77 -19.02
CA THR A 245 5.21 8.73 -18.01
C THR A 245 6.11 8.72 -16.79
N THR A 246 6.49 7.54 -16.30
CA THR A 246 7.43 7.34 -15.19
C THR A 246 8.75 8.01 -15.52
N ARG A 247 9.31 7.76 -16.71
CA ARG A 247 10.58 8.37 -17.11
C ARG A 247 10.49 9.88 -17.14
N LEU A 248 9.46 10.46 -17.74
CA LEU A 248 9.26 11.92 -17.77
C LEU A 248 9.18 12.53 -16.37
N LEU A 249 8.43 11.91 -15.45
CA LEU A 249 8.30 12.38 -14.06
C LEU A 249 9.66 12.34 -13.33
N LEU A 250 10.43 11.27 -13.51
CA LEU A 250 11.77 11.16 -12.94
C LEU A 250 12.71 12.26 -13.46
N LEU A 251 12.71 12.51 -14.78
CA LEU A 251 13.57 13.51 -15.41
C LEU A 251 13.16 14.94 -15.03
N GLN A 252 11.86 15.21 -14.93
CA GLN A 252 11.34 16.54 -14.57
C GLN A 252 11.83 16.99 -13.18
N HIS A 253 11.97 16.06 -12.24
CA HIS A 253 12.43 16.34 -10.86
C HIS A 253 13.90 15.99 -10.62
N PHE A 254 14.64 15.59 -11.66
CA PHE A 254 15.98 15.01 -11.55
C PHE A 254 16.95 15.84 -10.71
N LYS A 255 16.99 17.16 -10.94
CA LYS A 255 17.88 18.09 -10.21
C LYS A 255 17.68 18.07 -8.69
N ALA A 256 16.48 17.75 -8.21
CA ALA A 256 16.17 17.76 -6.78
C ALA A 256 16.86 16.60 -6.03
N TYR A 257 16.96 15.42 -6.66
CA TYR A 257 17.43 14.20 -6.00
C TYR A 257 18.71 13.60 -6.57
N ALA A 258 19.15 13.96 -7.78
CA ALA A 258 20.26 13.30 -8.47
C ALA A 258 21.53 13.19 -7.63
N ARG A 259 21.90 14.26 -6.91
CA ARG A 259 23.09 14.28 -6.04
C ARG A 259 23.06 13.24 -4.90
N LEU A 260 21.86 12.80 -4.49
CA LEU A 260 21.69 11.83 -3.40
C LEU A 260 21.79 10.37 -3.87
N MET A 261 21.83 10.13 -5.19
CA MET A 261 21.89 8.77 -5.74
C MET A 261 23.28 8.13 -5.66
N GLY A 262 24.33 8.94 -5.53
CA GLY A 262 25.72 8.49 -5.52
C GLY A 262 26.29 8.25 -6.92
N HIS A 263 27.62 8.38 -7.03
CA HIS A 263 28.33 8.33 -8.31
C HIS A 263 28.09 7.03 -9.10
N GLU A 264 28.22 5.87 -8.45
CA GLU A 264 28.08 4.58 -9.12
C GLU A 264 26.65 4.33 -9.63
N THR A 265 25.63 4.66 -8.85
CA THR A 265 24.22 4.57 -9.28
C THR A 265 23.97 5.48 -10.49
N LEU A 266 24.44 6.73 -10.44
CA LEU A 266 24.29 7.67 -11.54
C LEU A 266 24.99 7.17 -12.81
N LYS A 267 26.21 6.65 -12.68
CA LYS A 267 27.01 6.18 -13.82
C LYS A 267 26.50 4.87 -14.43
N ALA A 268 26.17 3.89 -13.60
CA ALA A 268 25.88 2.52 -14.05
C ALA A 268 24.39 2.29 -14.34
N ILE A 269 23.49 3.06 -13.73
CA ILE A 269 22.03 2.87 -13.87
C ILE A 269 21.41 4.07 -14.59
N VAL A 270 21.63 5.30 -14.10
CA VAL A 270 20.88 6.46 -14.61
C VAL A 270 21.40 6.96 -15.96
N LEU A 271 22.72 7.08 -16.11
CA LEU A 271 23.34 7.66 -17.31
C LEU A 271 23.02 6.88 -18.59
N PRO A 272 23.11 5.53 -18.64
CA PRO A 272 22.74 4.77 -19.84
C PRO A 272 21.29 5.03 -20.26
N GLU A 273 20.39 5.04 -19.27
CA GLU A 273 18.96 5.27 -19.43
C GLU A 273 18.64 6.68 -19.95
N VAL A 274 19.32 7.70 -19.41
CA VAL A 274 19.21 9.09 -19.89
C VAL A 274 19.77 9.22 -21.31
N CYS A 275 20.92 8.61 -21.61
CA CYS A 275 21.48 8.63 -22.97
C CYS A 275 20.52 8.00 -23.98
N MET A 276 19.89 6.86 -23.65
CA MET A 276 18.86 6.25 -24.50
C MET A 276 17.70 7.21 -24.77
N GLY A 277 17.23 7.92 -23.75
CA GLY A 277 16.12 8.87 -23.90
C GLY A 277 16.40 10.02 -24.87
N VAL A 278 17.65 10.44 -25.04
CA VAL A 278 18.04 11.49 -26.01
C VAL A 278 17.84 11.05 -27.47
N TYR A 279 17.93 9.74 -27.74
CA TYR A 279 17.74 9.17 -29.07
C TYR A 279 16.28 8.78 -29.36
N ASP A 280 15.37 8.92 -28.40
CA ASP A 280 13.97 8.53 -28.55
C ASP A 280 13.22 9.40 -29.58
N VAL A 281 12.22 8.81 -30.24
CA VAL A 281 11.33 9.51 -31.18
C VAL A 281 10.46 10.57 -30.49
N ASN A 282 10.14 10.39 -29.21
CA ASN A 282 9.34 11.31 -28.42
C ASN A 282 10.16 12.56 -28.06
N GLU A 283 9.80 13.70 -28.67
CA GLU A 283 10.48 14.98 -28.50
C GLU A 283 10.56 15.43 -27.02
N HIS A 284 9.47 15.27 -26.26
CA HIS A 284 9.45 15.70 -24.86
C HIS A 284 10.42 14.88 -24.00
N LEU A 285 10.48 13.57 -24.25
CA LEU A 285 11.44 12.69 -23.57
C LEU A 285 12.87 13.03 -23.97
N ALA A 286 13.14 13.25 -25.25
CA ALA A 286 14.47 13.60 -25.75
C ALA A 286 14.98 14.90 -25.13
N VAL A 287 14.15 15.95 -25.09
CA VAL A 287 14.49 17.25 -24.48
C VAL A 287 14.72 17.14 -22.98
N ALA A 288 13.85 16.42 -22.26
CA ALA A 288 14.02 16.20 -20.82
C ALA A 288 15.30 15.41 -20.51
N SER A 289 15.59 14.39 -21.34
CA SER A 289 16.80 13.57 -21.22
C SER A 289 18.05 14.38 -21.50
N LEU A 290 18.05 15.23 -22.52
CA LEU A 290 19.19 16.11 -22.84
C LEU A 290 19.47 17.10 -21.70
N SER A 291 18.41 17.66 -21.11
CA SER A 291 18.52 18.53 -19.93
C SER A 291 19.13 17.81 -18.73
N CYS A 292 18.74 16.55 -18.50
CA CYS A 292 19.31 15.72 -17.44
C CYS A 292 20.75 15.28 -17.74
N LEU A 293 21.10 15.04 -19.02
CA LEU A 293 22.45 14.71 -19.45
C LEU A 293 23.43 15.84 -19.11
N ALA A 294 23.02 17.10 -19.33
CA ALA A 294 23.81 18.27 -18.92
C ALA A 294 24.03 18.31 -17.40
N HIS A 295 23.01 17.97 -16.61
CA HIS A 295 23.16 17.89 -15.15
C HIS A 295 24.04 16.71 -14.72
N LEU A 296 23.94 15.56 -15.38
CA LEU A 296 24.84 14.42 -15.17
C LEU A 296 26.30 14.78 -15.47
N ALA A 297 26.57 15.60 -16.48
CA ALA A 297 27.92 16.08 -16.76
C ALA A 297 28.50 16.92 -15.61
N GLN A 298 27.67 17.64 -14.86
CA GLN A 298 28.10 18.35 -13.65
C GLN A 298 28.45 17.40 -12.49
N LEU A 299 27.78 16.24 -12.40
CA LEU A 299 27.95 15.28 -11.31
C LEU A 299 29.01 14.19 -11.58
N LEU A 300 29.13 13.75 -12.83
CA LEU A 300 30.01 12.65 -13.27
C LEU A 300 31.21 13.13 -14.10
N GLY A 301 31.21 14.39 -14.52
CA GLY A 301 32.21 14.96 -15.42
C GLY A 301 31.90 14.72 -16.90
N VAL A 302 32.27 15.70 -17.73
CA VAL A 302 31.99 15.73 -19.18
C VAL A 302 32.53 14.49 -19.89
N THR A 303 33.75 14.05 -19.57
CA THR A 303 34.38 12.89 -20.22
C THR A 303 33.59 11.60 -20.00
N CYS A 304 33.13 11.35 -18.77
CA CYS A 304 32.33 10.15 -18.47
C CYS A 304 30.97 10.21 -19.19
N THR A 305 30.28 11.34 -19.08
CA THR A 305 28.94 11.53 -19.66
C THR A 305 28.95 11.46 -21.18
N MET A 306 29.83 12.22 -21.82
CA MET A 306 29.91 12.26 -23.29
C MET A 306 30.49 10.98 -23.86
N GLY A 307 31.40 10.30 -23.15
CA GLY A 307 31.91 8.99 -23.54
C GLY A 307 30.81 7.93 -23.62
N HIS A 308 29.95 7.85 -22.60
CA HIS A 308 28.77 6.95 -22.62
C HIS A 308 27.80 7.32 -23.75
N PHE A 309 27.48 8.60 -23.90
CA PHE A 309 26.55 9.08 -24.93
C PHE A 309 27.04 8.73 -26.34
N GLN A 310 28.31 9.04 -26.66
CA GLN A 310 28.91 8.74 -27.95
C GLN A 310 29.00 7.24 -28.21
N SER A 311 29.45 6.45 -27.22
CA SER A 311 29.52 5.00 -27.33
C SER A 311 28.15 4.37 -27.62
N LEU A 312 27.11 4.79 -26.90
CA LEU A 312 25.75 4.30 -27.14
C LEU A 312 25.26 4.69 -28.54
N GLY A 313 25.44 5.95 -28.94
CA GLY A 313 25.06 6.44 -30.26
C GLY A 313 25.71 5.65 -31.40
N SER A 314 27.01 5.41 -31.32
CA SER A 314 27.73 4.59 -32.32
C SER A 314 27.21 3.15 -32.37
N GLN A 315 26.91 2.54 -31.22
CA GLN A 315 26.32 1.20 -31.19
C GLN A 315 24.92 1.17 -31.80
N MET A 316 24.06 2.15 -31.48
CA MET A 316 22.72 2.24 -32.05
C MET A 316 22.75 2.45 -33.56
N ASP A 317 23.64 3.30 -34.06
CA ASP A 317 23.84 3.54 -35.49
C ASP A 317 24.33 2.28 -36.21
N SER A 318 25.35 1.60 -35.67
CA SER A 318 25.90 0.36 -36.23
C SER A 318 24.88 -0.78 -36.32
N ARG A 319 23.85 -0.75 -35.46
CA ARG A 319 22.77 -1.74 -35.42
C ARG A 319 21.51 -1.28 -36.16
N GLY A 320 21.54 -0.12 -36.82
CA GLY A 320 20.43 0.40 -37.63
C GLY A 320 19.23 0.93 -36.84
N PHE A 321 19.38 1.24 -35.55
CA PHE A 321 18.30 1.82 -34.75
C PHE A 321 18.04 3.29 -35.09
N LEU A 322 19.06 4.01 -35.56
CA LEU A 322 19.00 5.45 -35.79
C LEU A 322 18.69 5.76 -37.25
N THR A 323 17.71 6.63 -37.45
CA THR A 323 17.29 7.08 -38.78
C THR A 323 17.36 8.59 -38.90
N THR A 324 17.54 9.07 -40.11
CA THR A 324 17.45 10.50 -40.43
C THR A 324 15.99 10.89 -40.51
N SER A 325 15.57 11.89 -39.73
CA SER A 325 14.40 12.69 -40.11
C SER A 325 14.90 13.70 -41.15
N PRO A 326 14.48 13.61 -42.42
CA PRO A 326 14.76 14.67 -43.36
C PRO A 326 13.95 15.90 -42.93
N ASP A 327 14.64 17.01 -42.68
CA ASP A 327 14.00 18.31 -42.71
C ASP A 327 14.08 18.80 -44.16
N PRO A 328 12.99 18.70 -44.96
CA PRO A 328 13.02 18.97 -46.38
C PRO A 328 13.30 20.45 -46.71
N ASP A 329 13.14 21.36 -45.74
CA ASP A 329 13.16 22.81 -45.96
C ASP A 329 14.42 23.53 -45.43
N SER A 330 15.40 22.79 -44.90
CA SER A 330 16.63 23.39 -44.37
C SER A 330 17.68 23.62 -45.48
N PRO A 331 17.93 24.86 -45.94
CA PRO A 331 18.98 25.13 -46.92
C PRO A 331 20.36 24.78 -46.35
N PRO A 332 21.33 24.37 -47.17
CA PRO A 332 22.68 24.07 -46.70
C PRO A 332 23.39 25.35 -46.23
N ALA A 333 23.25 25.67 -44.95
CA ALA A 333 24.00 26.74 -44.31
C ALA A 333 25.40 26.23 -43.92
N TYR A 334 26.43 26.88 -44.47
CA TYR A 334 27.82 26.67 -44.08
C TYR A 334 28.21 27.73 -43.06
N TYR A 335 28.65 27.29 -41.89
CA TYR A 335 29.09 28.16 -40.81
C TYR A 335 30.60 28.03 -40.64
N ASN A 336 31.31 29.16 -40.61
CA ASN A 336 32.73 29.23 -40.32
C ASN A 336 32.94 29.75 -38.90
N LEU A 337 33.54 28.92 -38.04
CA LEU A 337 33.96 29.29 -36.69
C LEU A 337 35.47 29.48 -36.67
N MET A 338 35.96 30.52 -36.00
CA MET A 338 37.40 30.78 -35.86
C MET A 338 37.88 30.30 -34.49
N VAL A 339 38.89 29.43 -34.47
CA VAL A 339 39.45 28.88 -33.23
C VAL A 339 40.49 29.84 -32.66
N ALA A 340 40.28 30.38 -31.46
CA ALA A 340 41.30 31.10 -30.71
C ALA A 340 42.13 30.11 -29.85
N PRO A 341 43.47 30.28 -29.74
CA PRO A 341 44.28 31.36 -30.29
C PRO A 341 44.81 31.11 -31.73
N THR A 342 44.70 29.89 -32.24
CA THR A 342 45.36 29.46 -33.50
C THR A 342 44.84 30.11 -34.80
N LYS A 343 43.73 30.86 -34.73
CA LYS A 343 43.00 31.46 -35.87
C LYS A 343 42.67 30.47 -37.00
N ARG A 344 42.58 29.18 -36.70
CA ARG A 344 42.20 28.16 -37.68
C ARG A 344 40.68 28.16 -37.90
N PRO A 345 40.19 28.18 -39.16
CA PRO A 345 38.77 28.09 -39.43
C PRO A 345 38.26 26.65 -39.27
N ILE A 346 37.08 26.50 -38.68
CA ILE A 346 36.26 25.27 -38.67
C ILE A 346 35.01 25.56 -39.50
N THR A 347 34.87 24.90 -40.63
CA THR A 347 33.67 24.96 -41.46
C THR A 347 32.76 23.77 -41.14
N TYR A 348 31.51 24.01 -40.75
CA TYR A 348 30.52 22.95 -40.57
C TYR A 348 29.20 23.25 -41.28
N ASN A 349 28.49 22.18 -41.65
CA ASN A 349 27.19 22.24 -42.31
C ASN A 349 26.24 21.28 -41.58
N ILE A 350 25.14 21.81 -41.05
CA ILE A 350 24.17 21.06 -40.25
C ILE A 350 23.44 20.02 -41.10
N ALA A 351 23.08 20.36 -42.34
CA ALA A 351 22.37 19.48 -43.26
C ALA A 351 23.17 18.23 -43.68
N LYS A 352 24.51 18.25 -43.57
CA LYS A 352 25.36 17.08 -43.90
C LYS A 352 25.30 15.97 -42.84
N ARG A 353 24.96 16.29 -41.59
CA ARG A 353 24.89 15.33 -40.48
C ARG A 353 23.71 15.68 -39.55
N PRO A 354 22.46 15.45 -40.00
CA PRO A 354 21.30 15.70 -39.15
C PRO A 354 21.33 14.81 -37.92
N TRP A 355 20.74 15.28 -36.83
CA TRP A 355 20.57 14.46 -35.63
C TRP A 355 19.69 13.24 -35.96
N ARG A 356 20.17 12.05 -35.59
CA ARG A 356 19.48 10.79 -35.89
C ARG A 356 18.78 10.27 -34.64
N ARG A 357 17.56 9.80 -34.81
CA ARG A 357 16.70 9.29 -33.72
C ARG A 357 16.11 7.95 -34.10
N THR A 358 15.58 7.24 -33.12
CA THR A 358 14.80 6.03 -33.36
C THR A 358 13.49 6.37 -34.09
N GLN A 359 12.95 5.42 -34.84
CA GLN A 359 11.62 5.55 -35.47
C GLN A 359 10.47 5.18 -34.52
N VAL A 360 10.79 4.40 -33.49
CA VAL A 360 9.86 3.93 -32.48
C VAL A 360 10.23 4.50 -31.12
N THR A 361 9.26 4.58 -30.22
CA THR A 361 9.53 4.89 -28.82
C THR A 361 10.28 3.74 -28.15
N LEU A 362 11.35 4.06 -27.44
CA LEU A 362 12.06 3.15 -26.54
C LEU A 362 11.32 3.02 -25.20
N TYR A 363 10.41 3.96 -24.92
CA TYR A 363 9.61 4.05 -23.71
C TYR A 363 8.13 4.06 -24.10
N PRO A 364 7.47 2.91 -24.23
CA PRO A 364 6.04 2.87 -24.51
C PRO A 364 5.25 3.52 -23.38
N ASP A 365 4.11 4.11 -23.73
CA ASP A 365 3.08 4.43 -22.74
C ASP A 365 2.51 3.14 -22.17
N SER A 366 2.10 3.18 -20.90
CA SER A 366 1.24 2.14 -20.35
C SER A 366 -0.06 2.07 -21.18
N ALA A 367 -0.49 0.85 -21.55
CA ALA A 367 -1.73 0.56 -22.29
C ALA A 367 -2.94 1.39 -21.81
N PRO A 368 -3.95 1.67 -22.68
CA PRO A 368 -4.77 2.87 -22.60
C PRO A 368 -5.38 3.05 -21.21
N LYS A 369 -4.98 4.14 -20.54
CA LYS A 369 -5.62 4.63 -19.32
C LYS A 369 -7.11 4.75 -19.66
N ALA A 370 -7.91 3.83 -19.11
CA ALA A 370 -9.33 3.68 -19.45
C ALA A 370 -10.01 5.05 -19.56
N ASN A 371 -10.68 5.27 -20.70
CA ASN A 371 -11.35 6.49 -21.14
C ASN A 371 -11.56 7.55 -20.05
N ARG A 372 -10.79 8.65 -20.18
CA ARG A 372 -10.89 9.90 -19.40
C ARG A 372 -12.29 10.54 -19.40
N GLN A 373 -13.21 10.05 -20.23
CA GLN A 373 -14.57 10.60 -20.43
C GLN A 373 -15.69 9.67 -19.97
N ALA A 374 -15.41 8.44 -19.50
CA ALA A 374 -16.46 7.49 -19.11
C ALA A 374 -16.77 7.44 -17.61
N ARG A 375 -16.10 8.25 -16.78
CA ARG A 375 -16.31 8.28 -15.33
C ARG A 375 -17.08 9.52 -14.91
N ALA A 376 -18.35 9.59 -15.32
CA ALA A 376 -19.32 10.52 -14.77
C ALA A 376 -20.43 9.74 -14.06
N ALA A 377 -20.65 10.13 -12.80
CA ALA A 377 -21.80 9.86 -11.95
C ALA A 377 -22.12 8.38 -11.62
N SER A 378 -21.40 7.81 -10.65
CA SER A 378 -22.05 6.89 -9.71
C SER A 378 -22.76 7.74 -8.66
N THR A 379 -24.09 7.77 -8.70
CA THR A 379 -24.94 8.32 -7.67
C THR A 379 -24.63 7.63 -6.34
N GLU A 380 -24.13 8.40 -5.37
CA GLU A 380 -24.00 7.94 -3.99
C GLU A 380 -25.38 7.64 -3.42
N THR A 381 -25.74 6.36 -3.37
CA THR A 381 -26.77 5.89 -2.44
C THR A 381 -26.18 5.95 -1.04
N ARG A 382 -26.44 7.07 -0.37
CA ARG A 382 -26.33 7.19 1.08
C ARG A 382 -27.30 6.19 1.72
N ASN A 383 -26.80 5.00 2.03
CA ASN A 383 -27.46 4.15 3.01
C ASN A 383 -27.01 4.58 4.41
N ASP A 384 -27.98 5.15 5.09
CA ASP A 384 -28.02 5.43 6.52
C ASP A 384 -27.81 4.14 7.33
N THR A 385 -27.03 4.26 8.41
CA THR A 385 -27.30 3.49 9.63
C THR A 385 -26.94 4.39 10.81
N GLY A 386 -27.96 4.93 11.47
CA GLY A 386 -27.86 5.49 12.82
C GLY A 386 -27.07 4.54 13.71
N ARG A 387 -25.89 4.97 14.13
CA ARG A 387 -25.01 4.23 15.04
C ARG A 387 -25.69 4.17 16.40
N ARG A 388 -26.08 2.98 16.87
CA ARG A 388 -26.50 2.85 18.27
C ARG A 388 -25.26 3.05 19.15
N LEU A 389 -25.33 4.00 20.09
CA LEU A 389 -24.23 4.29 21.03
C LEU A 389 -23.74 3.03 21.77
N CYS A 390 -24.61 2.04 21.98
CA CYS A 390 -24.27 0.76 22.63
C CYS A 390 -23.20 -0.03 21.86
N ASP A 391 -23.22 -0.01 20.52
CA ASP A 391 -22.31 -0.82 19.71
C ASP A 391 -20.88 -0.24 19.71
N MET A 392 -20.76 1.06 19.96
CA MET A 392 -19.49 1.76 20.14
C MET A 392 -18.94 1.62 21.56
N ALA A 393 -19.82 1.42 22.56
CA ALA A 393 -19.41 1.30 23.95
C ALA A 393 -18.45 0.11 24.15
N VAL A 394 -18.70 -1.03 23.50
CA VAL A 394 -17.87 -2.26 23.60
C VAL A 394 -16.41 -2.03 23.20
N LEU A 395 -16.13 -1.02 22.37
CA LEU A 395 -14.79 -0.67 21.90
C LEU A 395 -14.07 0.34 22.82
N SER A 396 -14.69 0.75 23.91
CA SER A 396 -14.07 1.63 24.91
C SER A 396 -13.34 0.81 25.96
N ALA A 397 -12.11 1.20 26.30
CA ALA A 397 -11.38 0.63 27.44
C ALA A 397 -12.11 0.86 28.79
N LYS A 398 -13.08 1.79 28.83
CA LYS A 398 -13.93 2.05 30.02
C LYS A 398 -15.17 1.16 30.08
N TYR A 399 -15.47 0.40 29.03
CA TYR A 399 -16.62 -0.50 29.03
C TYR A 399 -16.37 -1.71 29.92
N VAL A 400 -17.44 -2.14 30.58
CA VAL A 400 -17.50 -3.34 31.40
C VAL A 400 -18.68 -4.17 30.88
N PRO A 401 -18.43 -5.31 30.22
CA PRO A 401 -19.49 -6.21 29.78
C PRO A 401 -20.30 -6.71 30.98
N ALA A 402 -21.59 -6.99 30.76
CA ALA A 402 -22.43 -7.57 31.80
C ALA A 402 -21.85 -8.94 32.21
N THR A 403 -21.65 -9.14 33.52
CA THR A 403 -21.15 -10.42 34.05
C THR A 403 -22.11 -11.54 33.67
N ALA A 404 -21.58 -12.60 33.05
CA ALA A 404 -22.36 -13.81 32.79
C ALA A 404 -22.99 -14.28 34.12
N SER A 405 -24.32 -14.40 34.15
CA SER A 405 -25.01 -14.95 35.31
C SER A 405 -24.52 -16.38 35.52
N ILE A 406 -23.81 -16.60 36.63
CA ILE A 406 -23.48 -17.95 37.08
C ILE A 406 -24.81 -18.69 37.25
N LYS A 407 -25.10 -19.67 36.39
CA LYS A 407 -26.22 -20.59 36.63
C LYS A 407 -25.95 -21.29 37.95
N LYS A 408 -26.62 -20.86 39.02
CA LYS A 408 -26.69 -21.65 40.25
C LYS A 408 -27.43 -22.96 39.93
N PRO A 409 -26.96 -24.12 40.38
CA PRO A 409 -27.74 -25.34 40.26
C PRO A 409 -28.89 -25.28 41.27
N GLY A 410 -30.11 -25.39 40.77
CA GLY A 410 -31.32 -25.53 41.59
C GLY A 410 -32.21 -24.30 41.60
N ASP A 411 -33.21 -24.30 40.73
CA ASP A 411 -34.61 -24.12 41.13
C ASP A 411 -35.49 -24.66 40.01
N ILE A 412 -36.03 -25.85 40.23
CA ILE A 412 -37.03 -26.48 39.37
C ILE A 412 -38.33 -25.70 39.60
N CYS A 413 -38.70 -24.85 38.64
CA CYS A 413 -40.03 -24.25 38.61
C CYS A 413 -40.99 -25.24 37.92
N PRO A 414 -42.17 -25.56 38.49
CA PRO A 414 -43.09 -26.52 37.89
C PRO A 414 -43.72 -25.95 36.60
N PRO A 415 -44.15 -26.80 35.66
CA PRO A 415 -44.63 -26.35 34.36
C PRO A 415 -45.98 -25.63 34.47
N ALA A 416 -46.06 -24.44 33.88
CA ALA A 416 -47.30 -23.67 33.75
C ALA A 416 -48.27 -24.36 32.77
N ALA A 417 -49.50 -24.57 33.22
CA ALA A 417 -50.58 -25.13 32.43
C ALA A 417 -50.91 -24.25 31.21
N LYS A 418 -50.89 -24.84 30.01
CA LYS A 418 -51.43 -24.20 28.79
C LYS A 418 -52.96 -24.22 28.85
N ARG A 419 -53.60 -23.04 28.92
CA ARG A 419 -55.02 -22.89 28.57
C ARG A 419 -55.16 -23.01 27.05
N GLN A 420 -55.81 -24.07 26.59
CA GLN A 420 -56.32 -24.18 25.22
C GLN A 420 -57.47 -23.17 25.02
N VAL A 421 -57.37 -22.35 23.99
CA VAL A 421 -58.47 -21.53 23.48
C VAL A 421 -59.13 -22.33 22.35
N LEU A 422 -60.37 -22.75 22.56
CA LEU A 422 -61.25 -23.36 21.56
C LEU A 422 -61.76 -22.27 20.61
N THR A 423 -61.44 -22.36 19.32
CA THR A 423 -62.06 -21.56 18.26
C THR A 423 -63.34 -22.26 17.79
N HIS A 424 -64.50 -21.65 18.04
CA HIS A 424 -65.77 -22.00 17.39
C HIS A 424 -65.83 -21.38 15.99
N TYR A 425 -66.09 -22.21 14.97
CA TYR A 425 -66.58 -21.77 13.66
C TYR A 425 -68.11 -21.78 13.66
N PRO A 426 -68.79 -20.80 13.05
CA PRO A 426 -70.20 -20.93 12.71
C PRO A 426 -70.36 -21.43 11.26
N THR A 427 -71.13 -22.50 11.11
CA THR A 427 -72.02 -22.80 9.95
C THR A 427 -72.94 -21.60 9.71
N VAL A 428 -73.29 -21.15 8.49
CA VAL A 428 -73.53 -21.78 7.18
C VAL A 428 -73.00 -20.86 6.08
#